data_AF-A0A5B7HEW0-F1
#
_entry.id   AF-A0A5B7HEW0-F1
#
_cell.length_a   1.000
_cell.length_b   1.000
_cell.length_c   1.000
_cell.angle_alpha   90.00
_cell.angle_beta   90.00
_cell.angle_gamma   90.00
#
_symmetry.space_group_name_H-M   'P 1'
#
loop_
_entity.id
_entity.type
_entity.pdbx_description
1 polymer ?
#
loop_
_entity_poly.entity_id
_entity_poly.type
_entity_poly.pdbx_seq_one_letter_code
_entity_poly.pdbx_strand_id
1 'polypeptide(L)'
;MYINALKTHLGVVNTKLRSARGRPAAPVHCDLGCGCQESLGHILQVCPKLAPERTRRHDRVLDLLQHQLSHKNWQVVREPNIRTQAGVRVPDNAAGDFLSRAHDLKRSYYDVGDIKAWVREKTGHPPVFTTPTINWRGTMATPSYMALKSMRLSKAELCLLVVRAMERSIVALWSHRDMRCYG
;
A
#
# COMPACT_ATOMS: atom_id res chain seq x y z
N MET A 1 -18.86 -8.03 -0.83
CA MET A 1 -17.40 -7.75 -0.78
C MET A 1 -16.69 -8.16 -2.07
N TYR A 2 -16.80 -9.40 -2.52
CA TYR A 2 -16.08 -9.95 -3.69
C TYR A 2 -16.23 -9.15 -5.00
N ILE A 3 -17.46 -8.78 -5.38
CA ILE A 3 -17.72 -7.99 -6.60
C ILE A 3 -16.97 -6.65 -6.58
N ASN A 4 -16.92 -5.96 -5.43
CA ASN A 4 -16.21 -4.69 -5.33
C ASN A 4 -14.69 -4.87 -5.39
N ALA A 5 -14.16 -5.99 -4.90
CA ALA A 5 -12.75 -6.36 -5.04
C ALA A 5 -12.40 -6.57 -6.53
N LEU A 6 -13.20 -7.35 -7.26
CA LEU A 6 -13.04 -7.53 -8.71
C LEU A 6 -13.12 -6.20 -9.46
N LYS A 7 -14.12 -5.36 -9.12
CA LYS A 7 -14.26 -4.03 -9.72
C LYS A 7 -13.03 -3.16 -9.44
N THR A 8 -12.45 -3.25 -8.25
CA THR A 8 -11.23 -2.51 -7.88
C THR A 8 -10.02 -3.02 -8.66
N HIS A 9 -9.83 -4.34 -8.71
CA HIS A 9 -8.74 -4.99 -9.44
C HIS A 9 -8.74 -4.62 -10.93
N LEU A 10 -9.90 -4.77 -11.58
CA LEU A 10 -10.09 -4.42 -12.99
C LEU A 10 -10.08 -2.90 -13.23
N GLY A 11 -10.11 -2.09 -12.16
CA GLY A 11 -10.19 -0.64 -12.27
C GLY A 11 -11.51 -0.18 -12.87
N VAL A 12 -12.60 -0.90 -12.58
CA VAL A 12 -13.96 -0.65 -13.06
C VAL A 12 -14.90 -0.03 -12.04
N VAL A 13 -14.38 0.41 -10.89
CA VAL A 13 -15.13 1.21 -9.93
C VAL A 13 -15.51 2.56 -10.55
N ASN A 14 -16.76 2.96 -10.36
CA ASN A 14 -17.23 4.27 -10.81
C ASN A 14 -16.55 5.38 -10.00
N THR A 15 -15.82 6.24 -10.70
CA THR A 15 -15.10 7.42 -10.19
C THR A 15 -15.40 8.56 -11.16
N LYS A 16 -15.32 9.82 -10.75
CA LYS A 16 -15.63 10.94 -11.67
C LYS A 16 -14.77 10.93 -12.92
N LEU A 17 -13.48 10.62 -12.82
CA LEU A 17 -12.61 10.52 -14.00
C LEU A 17 -13.10 9.43 -14.97
N ARG A 18 -13.65 8.32 -14.45
CA ARG A 18 -14.29 7.30 -15.29
C ARG A 18 -15.60 7.79 -15.89
N SER A 19 -16.47 8.40 -15.08
CA SER A 19 -17.79 8.89 -15.51
C SER A 19 -17.71 10.03 -16.54
N ALA A 20 -16.62 10.79 -16.52
CA ALA A 20 -16.36 11.89 -17.46
C ALA A 20 -15.89 11.42 -18.86
N ARG A 21 -15.62 10.12 -19.04
CA ARG A 21 -15.24 9.60 -20.38
C ARG A 21 -16.36 9.86 -21.38
N GLY A 22 -16.00 10.47 -22.51
CA GLY A 22 -16.96 10.90 -23.53
C GLY A 22 -17.78 12.14 -23.16
N ARG A 23 -17.44 12.84 -22.05
CA ARG A 23 -18.14 14.03 -21.56
C ARG A 23 -17.12 15.12 -21.17
N PRO A 24 -16.65 15.94 -22.12
CA PRO A 24 -15.59 16.92 -21.89
C PRO A 24 -15.87 17.93 -20.76
N ALA A 25 -17.14 18.30 -20.57
CA ALA A 25 -17.57 19.26 -19.54
C ALA A 25 -17.88 18.61 -18.17
N ALA A 26 -17.76 17.28 -18.03
CA ALA A 26 -18.10 16.62 -16.78
C ALA A 26 -17.06 16.92 -15.68
N PRO A 27 -17.49 17.11 -14.42
CA PRO A 27 -16.56 17.37 -13.32
C PRO A 27 -15.70 16.15 -13.06
N VAL A 28 -14.38 16.34 -12.95
CA VAL A 28 -13.40 15.28 -12.69
C VAL A 28 -12.74 15.35 -11.31
N HIS A 29 -12.94 16.45 -10.57
CA HIS A 29 -12.30 16.67 -9.28
C HIS A 29 -12.95 15.85 -8.15
N CYS A 30 -12.13 15.35 -7.23
CA CYS A 30 -12.53 14.54 -6.07
C CYS A 30 -13.72 15.12 -5.33
N ASP A 31 -14.73 14.26 -5.08
CA ASP A 31 -15.92 14.58 -4.30
C ASP A 31 -15.62 15.07 -2.88
N LEU A 32 -14.47 14.70 -2.30
CA LEU A 32 -14.07 15.14 -0.95
C LEU A 32 -13.41 16.52 -0.93
N GLY A 33 -13.41 17.25 -2.05
CA GLY A 33 -12.93 18.63 -2.13
C GLY A 33 -11.41 18.78 -1.99
N CYS A 34 -10.61 17.73 -2.25
CA CYS A 34 -9.15 17.81 -2.16
C CYS A 34 -8.47 18.45 -3.38
N GLY A 35 -9.23 18.84 -4.42
CA GLY A 35 -8.73 19.49 -5.63
C GLY A 35 -8.08 18.57 -6.66
N CYS A 36 -7.71 17.34 -6.31
CA CYS A 36 -7.15 16.37 -7.28
C CYS A 36 -8.23 15.74 -8.18
N GLN A 37 -7.81 15.20 -9.33
CA GLN A 37 -8.69 14.36 -10.16
C GLN A 37 -9.09 13.07 -9.44
N GLU A 38 -10.39 12.76 -9.44
CA GLU A 38 -10.94 11.58 -8.81
C GLU A 38 -10.73 10.33 -9.68
N SER A 39 -9.54 9.77 -9.56
CA SER A 39 -9.25 8.42 -10.04
C SER A 39 -9.28 7.41 -8.91
N LEU A 40 -9.38 6.13 -9.25
CA LEU A 40 -9.30 5.06 -8.26
C LEU A 40 -7.93 5.03 -7.55
N GLY A 41 -6.85 5.34 -8.28
CA GLY A 41 -5.51 5.51 -7.70
C GLY A 41 -5.46 6.67 -6.73
N HIS A 42 -6.07 7.81 -7.08
CA HIS A 42 -6.17 8.96 -6.19
C HIS A 42 -6.88 8.58 -4.88
N ILE A 43 -8.09 8.02 -4.95
CA ILE A 43 -8.89 7.65 -3.77
C ILE A 43 -8.11 6.70 -2.85
N LEU A 44 -7.49 5.66 -3.43
CA LEU A 44 -6.88 4.58 -2.65
C LEU A 44 -5.44 4.83 -2.21
N GLN A 45 -4.72 5.76 -2.85
CA GLN A 45 -3.29 5.95 -2.59
C GLN A 45 -2.91 7.36 -2.14
N VAL A 46 -3.63 8.41 -2.55
CA VAL A 46 -3.15 9.79 -2.43
C VAL A 46 -4.10 10.70 -1.64
N CYS A 47 -5.41 10.52 -1.76
CA CYS A 47 -6.42 11.48 -1.28
C CYS A 47 -6.23 11.89 0.20
N PRO A 48 -5.84 13.13 0.54
CA PRO A 48 -5.51 13.49 1.92
C PRO A 48 -6.67 13.26 2.91
N LYS A 49 -7.92 13.39 2.43
CA LYS A 49 -9.14 13.16 3.23
C LYS A 49 -9.34 11.70 3.66
N LEU A 50 -8.69 10.75 2.98
CA LEU A 50 -8.72 9.32 3.30
C LEU A 50 -7.41 8.81 3.90
N ALA A 51 -6.56 9.72 4.42
CA ALA A 51 -5.33 9.31 5.08
C ALA A 51 -5.56 8.28 6.20
N PRO A 52 -6.58 8.42 7.08
CA PRO A 52 -6.86 7.42 8.11
C PRO A 52 -7.15 6.03 7.55
N GLU A 53 -7.95 5.94 6.48
CA GLU A 53 -8.33 4.68 5.83
C GLU A 53 -7.12 4.01 5.15
N ARG A 54 -6.22 4.80 4.57
CA ARG A 54 -4.96 4.29 4.00
C ARG A 54 -4.02 3.75 5.07
N THR A 55 -3.87 4.45 6.19
CA THR A 55 -3.10 3.96 7.33
C THR A 55 -3.70 2.65 7.86
N ARG A 56 -5.02 2.61 8.09
CA ARG A 56 -5.70 1.36 8.48
C ARG A 56 -5.53 0.23 7.46
N ARG A 57 -5.51 0.52 6.15
CA ARG A 57 -5.22 -0.48 5.11
C ARG A 57 -3.81 -1.04 5.27
N HIS A 58 -2.83 -0.17 5.44
CA HIS A 58 -1.44 -0.54 5.67
C HIS A 58 -1.29 -1.41 6.92
N ASP A 59 -1.83 -0.95 8.05
CA ASP A 59 -1.67 -1.63 9.34
C ASP A 59 -2.29 -3.02 9.32
N ARG A 60 -3.44 -3.20 8.67
CA ARG A 60 -4.09 -4.52 8.55
C ARG A 60 -3.34 -5.51 7.67
N VAL A 61 -2.55 -5.02 6.70
CA VAL A 61 -1.64 -5.87 5.93
C VAL A 61 -0.42 -6.23 6.77
N LEU A 62 0.13 -5.28 7.52
CA LEU A 62 1.24 -5.53 8.44
C LEU A 62 0.86 -6.49 9.57
N ASP A 63 -0.31 -6.33 10.18
CA ASP A 63 -0.85 -7.23 11.22
C ASP A 63 -0.85 -8.69 10.71
N LEU A 64 -1.33 -8.89 9.48
CA LEU A 64 -1.41 -10.21 8.86
C LEU A 64 -0.02 -10.77 8.53
N LEU A 65 0.87 -9.95 7.99
CA LEU A 65 2.24 -10.35 7.70
C LEU A 65 2.99 -10.74 8.98
N GLN A 66 2.88 -9.93 10.03
CA GLN A 66 3.46 -10.21 11.34
C GLN A 66 2.94 -11.54 11.90
N HIS A 67 1.63 -11.76 11.83
CA HIS A 67 1.02 -13.03 12.26
C HIS A 67 1.61 -14.23 11.49
N GLN A 68 1.67 -14.16 10.16
CA GLN A 68 2.23 -15.23 9.31
C GLN A 68 3.72 -15.50 9.61
N LEU A 69 4.51 -14.45 9.83
CA LEU A 69 5.94 -14.58 10.17
C LEU A 69 6.16 -15.14 11.58
N SER A 70 5.35 -14.71 12.55
CA SER A 70 5.43 -15.19 13.93
C SER A 70 5.15 -16.70 14.01
N HIS A 71 4.20 -17.20 13.23
CA HIS A 71 3.91 -18.64 13.11
C HIS A 71 5.07 -19.46 12.50
N LYS A 72 6.05 -18.80 11.88
CA LYS A 72 7.25 -19.42 11.32
C LYS A 72 8.48 -19.19 12.20
N ASN A 73 8.27 -18.83 13.47
CA ASN A 73 9.29 -18.56 14.48
C ASN A 73 10.23 -17.39 14.13
N TRP A 74 9.79 -16.46 13.28
CA TRP A 74 10.51 -15.20 13.10
C TRP A 74 10.22 -14.27 14.28
N GLN A 75 11.27 -13.66 14.83
CA GLN A 75 11.11 -12.55 15.76
C GLN A 75 10.74 -11.30 14.95
N VAL A 76 9.51 -10.81 15.13
CA VAL A 76 9.01 -9.63 14.41
C VAL A 76 8.96 -8.43 15.36
N VAL A 77 9.72 -7.39 15.03
CA VAL A 77 9.64 -6.08 15.70
C VAL A 77 8.79 -5.17 14.83
N ARG A 78 7.63 -4.76 15.34
CA ARG A 78 6.70 -3.88 14.62
C ARG A 78 7.07 -2.41 14.85
N GLU A 79 7.26 -1.68 13.75
CA GLU A 79 7.40 -0.22 13.71
C GLU A 79 8.31 0.36 14.82
N PRO A 80 9.58 -0.07 14.90
CA PRO A 80 10.51 0.51 15.86
C PRO A 80 10.67 2.01 15.59
N ASN A 81 10.58 2.83 16.64
CA ASN A 81 10.87 4.25 16.54
C ASN A 81 12.40 4.43 16.43
N ILE A 82 12.89 4.48 15.20
CA ILE A 82 14.30 4.70 14.89
C ILE A 82 14.46 6.16 14.49
N ARG A 83 15.27 6.91 15.23
CA ARG A 83 15.58 8.31 14.92
C ARG A 83 16.48 8.34 13.68
N THR A 84 16.03 8.98 12.61
CA THR A 84 16.80 9.17 11.36
C THR A 84 16.69 10.62 10.87
N GLN A 85 17.65 11.07 10.06
CA GLN A 85 17.72 12.47 9.58
C GLN A 85 16.91 12.78 8.30
N ALA A 86 16.10 11.86 7.77
CA ALA A 86 15.55 11.98 6.40
C ALA A 86 14.13 12.57 6.32
N GLY A 87 13.96 13.59 5.44
CA GLY A 87 12.66 14.20 5.07
C GLY A 87 11.92 13.51 3.89
N VAL A 88 10.75 14.05 3.52
CA VAL A 88 9.71 13.39 2.68
C VAL A 88 9.92 13.56 1.16
N ARG A 89 9.69 12.49 0.37
CA ARG A 89 9.49 12.54 -1.10
C ARG A 89 8.47 11.50 -1.60
N VAL A 90 7.65 11.88 -2.59
CA VAL A 90 6.50 11.13 -3.15
C VAL A 90 6.74 10.82 -4.64
N PRO A 91 6.45 9.59 -5.14
CA PRO A 91 6.39 9.34 -6.59
C PRO A 91 5.04 8.80 -7.08
N ASP A 92 4.61 9.31 -8.26
CA ASP A 92 3.41 8.96 -9.03
C ASP A 92 3.60 7.73 -9.96
N ASN A 93 2.51 7.35 -10.66
CA ASN A 93 2.09 5.97 -11.00
C ASN A 93 2.26 5.55 -12.49
N ALA A 94 2.76 4.33 -12.79
CA ALA A 94 2.14 3.28 -13.68
C ALA A 94 3.11 2.14 -14.14
N ALA A 95 2.68 0.87 -14.00
CA ALA A 95 3.12 -0.39 -14.67
C ALA A 95 4.58 -0.93 -14.52
N GLY A 96 4.69 -2.22 -14.17
CA GLY A 96 5.90 -3.06 -14.26
C GLY A 96 7.09 -2.61 -13.40
N ASP A 97 7.89 -1.70 -13.94
CA ASP A 97 9.09 -1.17 -13.32
C ASP A 97 8.80 -0.28 -12.12
N PHE A 98 7.64 0.37 -12.05
CA PHE A 98 7.35 1.30 -10.95
C PHE A 98 7.08 0.60 -9.62
N LEU A 99 6.58 -0.63 -9.62
CA LEU A 99 6.39 -1.38 -8.37
C LEU A 99 7.72 -1.86 -7.80
N SER A 100 8.61 -2.31 -8.67
CA SER A 100 10.00 -2.61 -8.32
C SER A 100 10.70 -1.33 -7.86
N ARG A 101 10.58 -0.21 -8.60
CA ARG A 101 11.11 1.09 -8.19
C ARG A 101 10.53 1.59 -6.87
N ALA A 102 9.24 1.41 -6.61
CA ALA A 102 8.62 1.78 -5.33
C ALA A 102 9.12 0.89 -4.18
N HIS A 103 9.35 -0.40 -4.46
CA HIS A 103 10.05 -1.30 -3.55
C HIS A 103 11.47 -0.79 -3.28
N ASP A 104 12.23 -0.45 -4.31
CA ASP A 104 13.62 -0.01 -4.18
C ASP A 104 13.75 1.36 -3.51
N LEU A 105 12.84 2.30 -3.78
CA LEU A 105 12.77 3.59 -3.09
C LEU A 105 12.43 3.41 -1.62
N LYS A 106 11.47 2.54 -1.29
CA LYS A 106 11.14 2.26 0.10
C LYS A 106 12.25 1.47 0.79
N ARG A 107 12.93 0.56 0.10
CA ARG A 107 14.11 -0.15 0.60
C ARG A 107 15.25 0.84 0.89
N SER A 108 15.61 1.68 -0.07
CA SER A 108 16.68 2.67 0.07
C SER A 108 16.41 3.71 1.16
N TYR A 109 15.14 4.04 1.42
CA TYR A 109 14.75 4.86 2.57
C TYR A 109 15.20 4.25 3.91
N TYR A 110 15.16 2.92 4.04
CA TYR A 110 15.64 2.23 5.25
C TYR A 110 17.11 1.76 5.16
N ASP A 111 17.68 1.69 3.96
CA ASP A 111 19.04 1.23 3.69
C ASP A 111 20.09 2.31 4.01
N VAL A 112 19.99 2.89 5.20
CA VAL A 112 20.86 3.98 5.70
C VAL A 112 21.72 3.50 6.87
N GLY A 113 22.87 4.15 7.06
CA GLY A 113 23.88 3.77 8.06
C GLY A 113 23.32 3.62 9.48
N ASP A 114 22.49 4.57 9.90
CA ASP A 114 21.91 4.60 11.26
C ASP A 114 21.05 3.37 11.54
N ILE A 115 20.21 2.97 10.57
CA ILE A 115 19.34 1.79 10.71
C ILE A 115 20.17 0.51 10.67
N LYS A 116 21.21 0.46 9.82
CA LYS A 116 22.15 -0.67 9.80
C LYS A 116 22.85 -0.86 11.13
N ALA A 117 23.37 0.22 11.71
CA ALA A 117 24.02 0.20 13.01
C ALA A 117 23.07 -0.28 14.10
N TRP A 118 21.85 0.26 14.13
CA TRP A 118 20.82 -0.12 15.09
C TRP A 118 20.44 -1.61 15.01
N VAL A 119 20.23 -2.14 13.79
CA VAL A 119 19.90 -3.58 13.63
C VAL A 119 21.08 -4.45 14.05
N ARG A 120 22.31 -4.08 13.67
CA ARG A 120 23.51 -4.83 14.04
C ARG A 120 23.72 -4.85 15.56
N GLU A 121 23.49 -3.74 16.24
CA GLU A 121 23.56 -3.66 17.70
C GLU A 121 22.54 -4.60 18.37
N LYS A 122 21.31 -4.65 17.85
CA LYS A 122 20.23 -5.46 18.41
C LYS A 122 20.33 -6.95 18.10
N THR A 123 20.85 -7.31 16.93
CA THR A 123 20.77 -8.69 16.41
C THR A 123 22.12 -9.35 16.23
N GLY A 124 23.24 -8.60 16.28
CA GLY A 124 24.57 -9.09 15.93
C GLY A 124 24.81 -9.30 14.44
N HIS A 125 23.79 -9.13 13.59
CA HIS A 125 23.85 -9.45 12.16
C HIS A 125 23.57 -8.21 11.27
N PRO A 126 24.12 -8.18 10.03
CA PRO A 126 23.75 -7.15 9.08
C PRO A 126 22.29 -7.29 8.64
N PRO A 127 21.51 -6.20 8.55
CA PRO A 127 20.12 -6.28 8.09
C PRO A 127 20.01 -6.60 6.61
N VAL A 128 18.94 -7.31 6.26
CA VAL A 128 18.41 -7.39 4.89
C VAL A 128 17.13 -6.56 4.82
N PHE A 129 17.12 -5.54 3.97
CA PHE A 129 15.96 -4.68 3.80
C PHE A 129 15.05 -5.18 2.67
N THR A 130 13.76 -5.33 2.97
CA THR A 130 12.71 -5.65 2.00
C THR A 130 11.40 -4.98 2.39
N THR A 131 10.49 -4.81 1.44
CA THR A 131 9.21 -4.14 1.65
C THR A 131 8.06 -4.97 1.06
N PRO A 132 6.91 -5.10 1.74
CA PRO A 132 5.70 -5.71 1.16
C PRO A 132 4.94 -4.67 0.30
N THR A 133 5.37 -4.48 -0.94
CA THR A 133 4.83 -3.45 -1.85
C THR A 133 3.67 -4.02 -2.66
N ILE A 134 2.45 -3.53 -2.40
CA ILE A 134 1.21 -3.93 -3.08
C ILE A 134 0.46 -2.68 -3.57
N ASN A 135 0.17 -2.60 -4.87
CA ASN A 135 -0.58 -1.47 -5.44
C ASN A 135 -2.09 -1.55 -5.12
N TRP A 136 -2.83 -0.51 -5.50
CA TRP A 136 -4.28 -0.43 -5.30
C TRP A 136 -5.09 -1.45 -6.13
N ARG A 137 -4.49 -2.09 -7.14
CA ARG A 137 -5.11 -3.19 -7.90
C ARG A 137 -4.88 -4.56 -7.27
N GLY A 138 -4.06 -4.65 -6.23
CA GLY A 138 -3.70 -5.93 -5.62
C GLY A 138 -2.54 -6.65 -6.32
N THR A 139 -1.76 -5.95 -7.14
CA THR A 139 -0.50 -6.49 -7.69
C THR A 139 0.62 -6.24 -6.69
N MET A 140 1.32 -7.32 -6.31
CA MET A 140 2.54 -7.25 -5.51
C MET A 140 3.76 -7.05 -6.41
N ALA A 141 4.73 -6.26 -5.97
CA ALA A 141 6.01 -6.12 -6.67
C ALA A 141 6.76 -7.46 -6.70
N THR A 142 7.38 -7.82 -7.83
CA THR A 142 8.16 -9.06 -7.94
C THR A 142 9.27 -9.18 -6.89
N PRO A 143 10.07 -8.13 -6.60
CA PRO A 143 11.06 -8.18 -5.53
C PRO A 143 10.45 -8.46 -4.15
N SER A 144 9.31 -7.84 -3.83
CA SER A 144 8.54 -8.13 -2.61
C SER A 144 8.12 -9.59 -2.55
N TYR A 145 7.55 -10.11 -3.63
CA TYR A 145 7.09 -11.50 -3.70
C TYR A 145 8.25 -12.48 -3.46
N MET A 146 9.38 -12.28 -4.15
CA MET A 146 10.54 -13.17 -4.02
C MET A 146 11.15 -13.12 -2.62
N ALA A 147 11.27 -11.93 -2.02
CA ALA A 147 11.80 -11.77 -0.67
C ALA A 147 10.89 -12.38 0.40
N LEU A 148 9.57 -12.20 0.31
CA LEU A 148 8.64 -12.84 1.25
C LEU A 148 8.63 -14.37 1.06
N LYS A 149 8.76 -14.85 -0.18
CA LYS A 149 8.89 -16.29 -0.47
C LYS A 149 10.17 -16.89 0.11
N SER A 150 11.30 -16.18 0.05
CA SER A 150 12.55 -16.65 0.70
C SER A 150 12.45 -16.67 2.23
N MET A 151 11.56 -15.87 2.83
CA MET A 151 11.20 -15.95 4.25
C MET A 151 10.18 -17.07 4.58
N ARG A 152 9.98 -18.01 3.64
CA ARG A 152 9.11 -19.19 3.77
C ARG A 152 7.61 -18.88 3.82
N LEU A 153 7.17 -17.73 3.31
CA LEU A 153 5.74 -17.52 3.04
C LEU A 153 5.31 -18.32 1.80
N SER A 154 4.25 -19.10 1.96
CA SER A 154 3.61 -19.85 0.89
C SER A 154 2.88 -18.91 -0.07
N LYS A 155 2.61 -19.42 -1.29
CA LYS A 155 1.80 -18.68 -2.27
C LYS A 155 0.43 -18.29 -1.71
N ALA A 156 -0.20 -19.16 -0.92
CA ALA A 156 -1.50 -18.88 -0.30
C ALA A 156 -1.43 -17.73 0.72
N GLU A 157 -0.39 -17.71 1.56
CA GLU A 157 -0.16 -16.62 2.52
C GLU A 157 0.07 -15.28 1.82
N LEU A 158 0.84 -15.28 0.73
CA LEU A 158 1.08 -14.08 -0.10
C LEU A 158 -0.20 -13.59 -0.80
N CYS A 159 -1.01 -14.51 -1.31
CA CYS A 159 -2.32 -14.19 -1.86
C CYS A 159 -3.22 -13.58 -0.78
N LEU A 160 -3.17 -14.05 0.46
CA LEU A 160 -3.97 -13.53 1.55
C LEU A 160 -3.59 -12.08 1.91
N LEU A 161 -2.31 -11.70 1.80
CA LEU A 161 -1.87 -10.30 1.95
C LEU A 161 -2.51 -9.40 0.89
N VAL A 162 -2.57 -9.87 -0.36
CA VAL A 162 -3.23 -9.17 -1.47
C VAL A 162 -4.73 -9.03 -1.21
N VAL A 163 -5.39 -10.12 -0.81
CA VAL A 163 -6.83 -10.11 -0.47
C VAL A 163 -7.09 -9.11 0.64
N ARG A 164 -6.30 -9.13 1.72
CA ARG A 164 -6.44 -8.18 2.83
C ARG A 164 -6.26 -6.73 2.37
N ALA A 165 -5.28 -6.47 1.49
CA ALA A 165 -5.09 -5.14 0.91
C ALA A 165 -6.30 -4.68 0.09
N MET A 166 -6.94 -5.60 -0.66
CA MET A 166 -8.15 -5.32 -1.45
C MET A 166 -9.38 -5.11 -0.57
N GLU A 167 -9.59 -5.94 0.45
CA GLU A 167 -10.67 -5.77 1.43
C GLU A 167 -10.65 -4.37 2.04
N ARG A 168 -9.47 -3.90 2.48
CA ARG A 168 -9.33 -2.58 3.08
C ARG A 168 -9.42 -1.44 2.05
N SER A 169 -9.12 -1.71 0.79
CA SER A 169 -9.36 -0.73 -0.29
C SER A 169 -10.86 -0.51 -0.52
N ILE A 170 -11.67 -1.57 -0.42
CA ILE A 170 -13.13 -1.45 -0.51
C ILE A 170 -13.68 -0.60 0.63
N VAL A 171 -13.16 -0.78 1.85
CA VAL A 171 -13.56 0.05 3.00
C VAL A 171 -13.24 1.52 2.76
N ALA A 172 -12.05 1.84 2.24
CA ALA A 172 -11.70 3.22 1.87
C ALA A 172 -12.64 3.81 0.81
N LEU A 173 -13.07 3.00 -0.16
CA LEU A 173 -14.06 3.42 -1.17
C LEU A 173 -15.44 3.67 -0.58
N TRP A 174 -15.86 2.90 0.43
CA TRP A 174 -17.11 3.15 1.15
C TRP A 174 -17.01 4.44 1.94
N SER A 175 -15.94 4.63 2.71
CA SER A 175 -15.70 5.89 3.43
C SER A 175 -15.71 7.11 2.51
N HIS A 176 -15.11 7.02 1.32
CA HIS A 176 -15.18 8.08 0.31
C HIS A 176 -16.62 8.42 -0.09
N ARG A 177 -17.48 7.40 -0.28
CA ARG A 177 -18.87 7.59 -0.69
C ARG A 177 -19.73 8.12 0.46
N ASP A 178 -19.50 7.62 1.66
CA ASP A 178 -20.27 8.04 2.84
C ASP A 178 -19.96 9.51 3.17
N MET A 179 -18.69 9.92 3.09
CA MET A 179 -18.29 11.31 3.30
C MET A 179 -18.83 12.27 2.24
N ARG A 180 -19.10 11.79 1.01
CA ARG A 180 -19.76 12.59 -0.03
C ARG A 180 -21.18 12.99 0.38
N CYS A 181 -21.88 12.16 1.15
CA CYS A 181 -23.26 12.45 1.57
C CYS A 181 -23.35 13.58 2.62
N TYR A 182 -22.22 14.03 3.17
CA TYR A 182 -22.15 15.10 4.18
C TYR A 182 -21.47 16.38 3.68
N GLY A 183 -21.12 16.45 2.39
CA GLY A 183 -20.40 17.57 1.77
C GLY A 183 -21.21 18.32 0.74
#